data_AF-A0A6C0DAS4-F1
#
_entry.id   AF-A0A6C0DAS4-F1
#
_cell.length_a   1.000
_cell.length_b   1.000
_cell.length_c   1.000
_cell.angle_alpha   90.00
_cell.angle_beta   90.00
_cell.angle_gamma   90.00
#
_symmetry.space_group_name_H-M   'P 1'
#
loop_
_entity.id
_entity.type
_entity.pdbx_description
1 polymer ?
#
loop_
_entity_poly.entity_id
_entity_poly.type
_entity_poly.pdbx_seq_one_letter_code
_entity_poly.pdbx_strand_id
1 'polypeptide(L)'
;MEETNNTGVIYLVTNTVNNKKYVGKANSFVKHIRTPQYKHGATGRFKRHLSNANNGSNEIPLLYNDIRTFGSNNFKVDILEVCLKENLKVKEEHYIRTLQTFKDDVGYNIFIGDNKPEDIVHKKEYETKKIESNKLRAIGGGLRQSDETTDLPPNIYKRKNGLFAQIKIDSILYNKAFLSSKDTDIQKLEKAKLWLAQIKEDHNEIEI
;
A
#
# COMPACT_ATOMS: atom_id res chain seq x y z
N MET A 1 14.04 16.93 23.10
CA MET A 1 13.34 15.91 23.91
C MET A 1 14.21 14.67 23.93
N GLU A 2 14.33 13.99 25.07
CA GLU A 2 15.04 12.72 25.16
C GLU A 2 14.13 11.55 24.79
N GLU A 3 14.73 10.45 24.36
CA GLU A 3 13.99 9.24 24.02
C GLU A 3 13.45 8.55 25.28
N THR A 4 12.15 8.30 25.31
CA THR A 4 11.45 7.57 26.38
C THR A 4 10.44 6.58 25.80
N ASN A 5 9.72 5.88 26.67
CA ASN A 5 8.71 4.91 26.25
C ASN A 5 7.50 5.54 25.55
N ASN A 6 7.28 6.84 25.73
CA ASN A 6 6.16 7.58 25.15
C ASN A 6 6.57 8.36 23.89
N THR A 7 7.84 8.27 23.48
CA THR A 7 8.35 8.97 22.31
C THR A 7 8.62 8.03 21.15
N GLY A 8 8.79 8.63 19.99
CA GLY A 8 9.51 8.06 18.87
C GLY A 8 10.48 9.06 18.27
N VAL A 9 11.16 8.61 17.24
CA VAL A 9 12.14 9.38 16.50
C VAL A 9 11.73 9.47 15.04
N ILE A 10 11.90 10.65 14.47
CA ILE A 10 12.01 10.84 13.03
C ILE A 10 13.49 10.73 12.69
N TYR A 11 13.81 9.89 11.71
CA TYR A 11 15.18 9.66 11.27
C TYR A 11 15.33 9.89 9.77
N LEU A 12 16.55 10.23 9.38
CA LEU A 12 17.00 10.42 8.01
C LEU A 12 18.02 9.35 7.68
N VAL A 13 17.78 8.60 6.61
CA VAL A 13 18.79 7.73 6.00
C VAL A 13 19.32 8.45 4.77
N THR A 14 20.63 8.61 4.66
CA THR A 14 21.29 9.21 3.50
C THR A 14 22.17 8.18 2.83
N ASN A 15 21.95 7.92 1.55
CA ASN A 15 22.89 7.16 0.74
C ASN A 15 24.09 8.05 0.41
N THR A 16 25.29 7.66 0.82
CA THR A 16 26.50 8.45 0.67
C THR A 16 27.10 8.39 -0.75
N VAL A 17 26.59 7.50 -1.61
CA VAL A 17 27.02 7.40 -3.02
C VAL A 17 26.26 8.38 -3.91
N ASN A 18 24.94 8.47 -3.75
CA ASN A 18 24.08 9.28 -4.64
C ASN A 18 23.36 10.43 -3.93
N ASN A 19 23.58 10.62 -2.62
CA ASN A 19 22.97 11.66 -1.78
C ASN A 19 21.43 11.60 -1.66
N LYS A 20 20.79 10.53 -2.15
CA LYS A 20 19.36 10.31 -1.97
C LYS A 20 19.04 10.04 -0.51
N LYS A 21 17.85 10.47 -0.11
CA LYS A 21 17.42 10.52 1.29
C LYS A 21 16.12 9.75 1.52
N TYR A 22 16.00 9.12 2.68
CA TYR A 22 14.76 8.53 3.17
C TYR A 22 14.44 9.08 4.54
N VAL A 23 13.22 9.57 4.72
CA VAL A 23 12.70 9.94 6.04
C VAL A 23 11.78 8.82 6.52
N GLY A 24 11.98 8.40 7.76
CA GLY A 24 11.07 7.46 8.41
C GLY A 24 10.86 7.77 9.88
N LYS A 25 9.91 7.06 10.49
CA LYS A 25 9.64 7.11 11.92
C LYS A 25 9.86 5.77 12.62
N ALA A 26 10.23 5.82 13.89
CA ALA A 26 10.36 4.64 14.74
C ALA A 26 9.95 4.95 16.17
N ASN A 27 9.37 3.98 16.87
CA ASN A 27 9.23 4.07 18.33
C ASN A 27 10.62 4.05 18.98
N SER A 28 10.85 4.92 19.96
CA SER A 28 12.14 4.98 20.67
C SER A 28 12.44 3.68 21.39
N PHE A 29 11.41 3.07 21.98
CA PHE A 29 11.48 1.79 22.65
C PHE A 29 10.40 0.83 22.15
N VAL A 30 10.74 -0.45 22.03
CA VAL A 30 9.82 -1.52 21.62
C VAL A 30 9.87 -2.66 22.62
N LYS A 31 8.74 -3.36 22.77
CA LYS A 31 8.62 -4.56 23.59
C LYS A 31 8.12 -5.70 22.70
N HIS A 32 8.75 -6.86 22.82
CA HIS A 32 8.30 -8.09 22.18
C HIS A 32 7.78 -9.07 23.24
N ILE A 33 7.03 -10.08 22.81
CA ILE A 33 6.31 -10.99 23.73
C ILE A 33 7.24 -11.64 24.76
N ARG A 34 8.44 -12.04 24.35
CA ARG A 34 9.41 -12.77 25.19
C ARG A 34 10.63 -11.94 25.59
N THR A 35 10.65 -10.64 25.29
CA THR A 35 11.82 -9.80 25.54
C THR A 35 11.43 -8.54 26.30
N PRO A 36 12.21 -8.16 27.33
CA PRO A 36 12.05 -6.88 27.98
C PRO A 36 12.08 -5.75 26.96
N GLN A 37 11.46 -4.63 27.32
CA GLN A 37 11.49 -3.46 26.48
C GLN A 37 12.93 -2.96 26.30
N TYR A 38 13.29 -2.62 25.06
CA TYR A 38 14.64 -2.17 24.72
C TYR A 38 14.62 -1.00 23.76
N LYS A 39 15.73 -0.25 23.73
CA LYS A 39 15.91 0.89 22.84
C LYS A 39 15.94 0.43 21.39
N HIS A 40 15.05 0.97 20.57
CA HIS A 40 14.94 0.68 19.15
C HIS A 40 15.36 1.91 18.35
N GLY A 41 14.53 2.97 18.35
CA GLY A 41 14.83 4.23 17.71
C GLY A 41 15.28 4.09 16.24
N ALA A 42 16.08 5.04 15.79
CA ALA A 42 16.54 5.13 14.40
C ALA A 42 17.44 3.95 14.03
N THR A 43 18.41 3.63 14.88
CA THR A 43 19.38 2.55 14.64
C THR A 43 18.71 1.18 14.57
N GLY A 44 17.80 0.88 15.51
CA GLY A 44 17.07 -0.39 15.52
C GLY A 44 16.16 -0.53 14.28
N ARG A 45 15.51 0.57 13.88
CA ARG A 45 14.68 0.58 12.67
C ARG A 45 15.52 0.41 11.40
N PHE A 46 16.68 1.06 11.32
CA PHE A 46 17.57 0.92 10.17
C PHE A 46 18.14 -0.50 10.05
N LYS A 47 18.53 -1.14 11.16
CA LYS A 47 18.92 -2.57 11.15
C LYS A 47 17.82 -3.46 10.57
N ARG A 48 16.55 -3.16 10.88
CA ARG A 48 15.40 -3.86 10.29
C ARG A 48 15.29 -3.61 8.79
N HIS A 49 15.52 -2.39 8.31
CA HIS A 49 15.57 -2.11 6.87
C HIS A 49 16.66 -2.92 6.16
N LEU A 50 17.86 -3.00 6.75
CA LEU A 50 18.94 -3.84 6.19
C LEU A 50 18.54 -5.31 6.09
N SER A 51 17.95 -5.86 7.17
CA SER A 51 17.47 -7.25 7.17
C SER A 51 16.37 -7.47 6.13
N ASN A 52 15.40 -6.55 6.03
CA ASN A 52 14.31 -6.63 5.06
C ASN A 52 14.83 -6.58 3.62
N ALA A 53 15.78 -5.68 3.32
CA ALA A 53 16.39 -5.56 2.00
C ALA A 53 17.09 -6.87 1.59
N ASN A 54 17.83 -7.49 2.50
CA ASN A 54 18.56 -8.73 2.24
C ASN A 54 17.64 -9.96 2.12
N ASN A 55 16.46 -9.91 2.74
CA ASN A 55 15.46 -10.99 2.69
C ASN A 55 14.47 -10.84 1.51
N GLY A 56 14.72 -9.94 0.55
CA GLY A 56 13.87 -9.75 -0.63
C GLY A 56 12.54 -9.04 -0.35
N SER A 57 12.40 -8.36 0.79
CA SER A 57 11.22 -7.51 1.06
C SER A 57 11.11 -6.39 0.02
N ASN A 58 9.88 -5.95 -0.23
CA ASN A 58 9.53 -4.84 -1.11
C ASN A 58 8.70 -3.75 -0.41
N GLU A 59 8.78 -3.64 0.93
CA GLU A 59 8.06 -2.58 1.67
C GLU A 59 8.51 -1.17 1.28
N ILE A 60 9.81 -0.98 1.03
CA ILE A 60 10.40 0.29 0.61
C ILE A 60 11.33 0.00 -0.57
N PRO A 61 10.77 -0.23 -1.77
CA PRO A 61 11.50 -0.87 -2.86
C PRO A 61 12.71 -0.05 -3.32
N LEU A 62 12.60 1.27 -3.41
CA LEU A 62 13.69 2.13 -3.87
C LEU A 62 14.88 2.11 -2.90
N LEU A 63 14.64 2.29 -1.60
CA LEU A 63 15.69 2.22 -0.58
C LEU A 63 16.32 0.82 -0.53
N TYR A 64 15.51 -0.24 -0.58
CA TYR A 64 16.01 -1.60 -0.47
C TYR A 64 16.82 -2.05 -1.69
N ASN A 65 16.43 -1.61 -2.89
CA ASN A 65 17.22 -1.78 -4.10
C ASN A 65 18.60 -1.15 -3.93
N ASP A 66 18.66 0.11 -3.51
CA ASP A 66 19.92 0.82 -3.33
C ASP A 66 20.78 0.23 -2.21
N ILE A 67 20.19 -0.27 -1.11
CA ILE A 67 20.93 -1.00 -0.07
C ILE A 67 21.60 -2.25 -0.63
N ARG A 68 20.91 -3.00 -1.49
CA ARG A 68 21.48 -4.20 -2.14
C ARG A 68 22.55 -3.84 -3.16
N THR A 69 22.35 -2.77 -3.93
CA THR A 69 23.26 -2.34 -4.99
C THR A 69 24.53 -1.71 -4.44
N PHE A 70 24.41 -0.75 -3.51
CA PHE A 70 25.55 -0.01 -2.99
C PHE A 70 26.13 -0.62 -1.72
N GLY A 71 25.41 -1.53 -1.06
CA GLY A 71 25.82 -2.14 0.20
C GLY A 71 25.55 -1.25 1.42
N SER A 72 25.28 -1.90 2.55
CA SER A 72 24.81 -1.23 3.77
C SER A 72 25.77 -0.20 4.37
N ASN A 73 27.06 -0.27 4.07
CA ASN A 73 28.07 0.67 4.58
C ASN A 73 27.98 2.07 3.93
N ASN A 74 27.27 2.18 2.80
CA ASN A 74 27.08 3.45 2.09
C ASN A 74 25.81 4.20 2.52
N PHE A 75 25.33 3.92 3.73
CA PHE A 75 24.13 4.54 4.28
C PHE A 75 24.40 5.07 5.68
N LYS A 76 24.11 6.37 5.87
CA LYS A 76 24.19 7.04 7.16
C LYS A 76 22.80 7.23 7.73
N VAL A 77 22.65 7.10 9.05
CA VAL A 77 21.39 7.36 9.76
C VAL A 77 21.59 8.51 10.74
N ASP A 78 20.74 9.53 10.63
CA ASP A 78 20.70 10.68 11.53
C ASP A 78 19.31 10.77 12.18
N ILE A 79 19.24 11.23 13.44
CA ILE A 79 17.97 11.56 14.10
C ILE A 79 17.64 13.01 13.77
N LEU A 80 16.46 13.24 13.19
CA LEU A 80 15.95 14.58 12.88
C LEU A 80 15.20 15.18 14.06
N GLU A 81 14.32 14.40 14.69
CA GLU A 81 13.51 14.86 15.82
C GLU A 81 13.14 13.69 16.73
N VAL A 82 13.13 13.93 18.04
CA VAL A 82 12.46 13.07 19.03
C VAL A 82 11.17 13.76 19.45
N CYS A 83 10.04 13.07 19.30
CA CYS A 83 8.72 13.61 19.60
C CYS A 83 7.80 12.56 20.25
N LEU A 84 6.67 12.99 20.80
CA LEU A 84 5.64 12.08 21.32
C LEU A 84 5.10 11.17 20.20
N LYS A 85 4.76 9.92 20.55
CA LYS A 85 4.28 8.91 19.58
C LYS A 85 3.11 9.40 18.71
N GLU A 86 2.18 10.13 19.30
CA GLU A 86 1.02 10.71 18.61
C GLU A 86 1.41 11.69 17.49
N ASN A 87 2.57 12.34 17.62
CA ASN A 87 3.05 13.32 16.65
C ASN A 87 3.90 12.70 15.53
N LEU A 88 4.28 11.43 15.62
CA LEU A 88 5.20 10.81 14.66
C LEU A 88 4.70 10.88 13.23
N LYS A 89 3.39 10.71 13.01
CA LYS A 89 2.81 10.78 11.66
C LYS A 89 2.96 12.19 11.07
N VAL A 90 2.51 13.21 11.80
CA VAL A 90 2.56 14.61 11.35
C VAL A 90 4.02 15.06 11.14
N LYS A 91 4.93 14.65 12.03
CA LYS A 91 6.35 15.01 11.92
C LYS A 91 7.05 14.30 10.77
N GLU A 92 6.78 13.02 10.54
CA GLU A 92 7.30 12.30 9.37
C GLU A 92 6.86 12.98 8.07
N GLU A 93 5.56 13.28 7.92
CA GLU A 93 5.02 13.97 6.76
C GLU A 93 5.66 15.35 6.56
N HIS A 94 5.83 16.12 7.65
CA HIS A 94 6.51 17.40 7.62
C HIS A 94 7.94 17.27 7.06
N TYR A 95 8.75 16.36 7.60
CA TYR A 95 10.14 16.20 7.15
C TYR A 95 10.25 15.64 5.73
N ILE A 96 9.38 14.72 5.32
CA ILE A 96 9.31 14.24 3.92
C ILE A 96 9.08 15.40 2.97
N ARG A 97 8.15 16.32 3.30
CA ARG A 97 7.86 17.49 2.47
C ARG A 97 9.01 18.49 2.48
N THR A 98 9.52 18.84 3.65
CA THR A 98 10.59 19.82 3.83
C THR A 98 11.87 19.39 3.10
N LEU A 99 12.21 18.10 3.17
CA LEU A 99 13.42 17.55 2.53
C LEU A 99 13.16 17.01 1.12
N GLN A 100 11.90 17.07 0.65
CA GLN A 100 11.47 16.59 -0.66
C GLN A 100 11.89 15.14 -0.97
N THR A 101 11.97 14.28 0.05
CA THR A 101 12.43 12.89 -0.13
C THR A 101 11.45 12.01 -0.92
N PHE A 102 10.32 12.59 -1.34
CA PHE A 102 9.33 11.96 -2.20
C PHE A 102 9.58 12.13 -3.69
N LYS A 103 10.54 12.98 -4.09
CA LYS A 103 10.95 13.15 -5.48
C LYS A 103 11.98 12.10 -5.84
N ASP A 104 11.86 11.52 -7.04
CA ASP A 104 12.71 10.40 -7.48
C ASP A 104 14.20 10.74 -7.47
N ASP A 105 14.58 11.96 -7.84
CA ASP A 105 15.95 12.45 -7.88
C ASP A 105 16.53 12.79 -6.49
N VAL A 106 15.66 13.02 -5.49
CA VAL A 106 16.04 13.48 -4.15
C VAL A 106 16.00 12.36 -3.12
N GLY A 107 15.06 11.42 -3.23
CA GLY A 107 14.83 10.48 -2.14
C GLY A 107 14.11 9.20 -2.49
N TYR A 108 13.78 8.47 -1.43
CA TYR A 108 13.26 7.10 -1.49
C TYR A 108 11.84 6.96 -0.97
N ASN A 109 11.24 8.03 -0.42
CA ASN A 109 9.85 7.98 0.00
C ASN A 109 8.97 7.97 -1.26
N ILE A 110 8.00 7.07 -1.33
CA ILE A 110 7.04 7.06 -2.46
C ILE A 110 5.74 7.74 -2.04
N PHE A 111 5.31 7.51 -0.80
CA PHE A 111 4.10 8.05 -0.22
C PHE A 111 4.46 9.13 0.81
N ILE A 112 3.55 10.10 0.97
CA ILE A 112 3.61 11.10 2.03
C ILE A 112 2.48 10.78 3.02
N GLY A 113 2.82 10.07 4.09
CA GLY A 113 1.81 9.47 4.97
C GLY A 113 0.98 8.43 4.22
N ASP A 114 -0.34 8.58 4.25
CA ASP A 114 -1.29 7.71 3.53
C ASP A 114 -1.65 8.25 2.13
N ASN A 115 -1.06 9.37 1.71
CA ASN A 115 -1.36 10.01 0.43
C ASN A 115 -0.62 9.34 -0.72
N LYS A 116 -1.29 9.23 -1.86
CA LYS A 116 -0.71 8.72 -3.13
C LYS A 116 0.55 9.52 -3.51
N PRO A 117 1.44 8.95 -4.34
CA PRO A 117 2.64 9.64 -4.77
C PRO A 117 2.33 10.96 -5.47
N GLU A 118 3.07 12.01 -5.11
CA GLU A 118 2.97 13.33 -5.74
C GLU A 118 3.94 13.48 -6.92
N ASP A 119 5.08 12.79 -6.86
CA ASP A 119 6.05 12.74 -7.96
C ASP A 119 5.46 12.04 -9.20
N ILE A 120 5.70 12.61 -10.38
CA ILE A 120 5.10 12.17 -11.64
C ILE A 120 5.49 10.73 -11.98
N VAL A 121 6.76 10.36 -11.76
CA VAL A 121 7.29 9.03 -12.09
C VAL A 121 6.65 8.00 -11.17
N HIS A 122 6.70 8.24 -9.85
CA HIS A 122 6.11 7.33 -8.87
C HIS A 122 4.59 7.22 -9.00
N LYS A 123 3.91 8.32 -9.34
CA LYS A 123 2.46 8.34 -9.55
C LYS A 123 2.06 7.48 -10.75
N LYS A 124 2.75 7.62 -11.88
CA LYS A 124 2.50 6.79 -13.07
C LYS A 124 2.71 5.31 -12.78
N GLU A 125 3.79 4.96 -12.08
CA GLU A 125 4.06 3.57 -11.69
C GLU A 125 2.99 3.01 -10.75
N TYR A 126 2.57 3.80 -9.76
CA TYR A 126 1.48 3.45 -8.84
C TYR A 126 0.16 3.19 -9.58
N GLU A 127 -0.20 4.06 -10.54
CA GLU A 127 -1.43 3.94 -11.33
C GLU A 127 -1.42 2.67 -12.19
N THR A 128 -0.32 2.37 -12.88
CA THR A 128 -0.17 1.13 -13.66
C THR A 128 -0.33 -0.12 -12.80
N LYS A 129 0.40 -0.20 -11.68
CA LYS A 129 0.29 -1.34 -10.72
C LYS A 129 -1.11 -1.46 -10.15
N LYS A 130 -1.79 -0.33 -9.92
CA LYS A 130 -3.15 -0.32 -9.40
C LYS A 130 -4.15 -0.85 -10.42
N ILE A 131 -4.00 -0.51 -11.69
CA ILE A 131 -4.82 -1.05 -12.79
C ILE A 131 -4.64 -2.56 -12.85
N GLU A 132 -3.41 -3.05 -12.96
CA GLU A 132 -3.10 -4.49 -13.00
C GLU A 132 -3.67 -5.24 -11.78
N SER A 133 -3.46 -4.70 -10.58
CA SER A 133 -4.01 -5.27 -9.34
C SER A 133 -5.54 -5.30 -9.34
N ASN A 134 -6.22 -4.34 -9.96
CA ASN A 134 -7.67 -4.37 -10.09
C ASN A 134 -8.13 -5.42 -11.10
N LYS A 135 -7.42 -5.60 -12.23
CA LYS A 135 -7.70 -6.67 -13.20
C LYS A 135 -7.62 -8.04 -12.54
N LEU A 136 -6.53 -8.31 -11.80
CA LEU A 136 -6.35 -9.57 -11.08
C LEU A 136 -7.46 -9.81 -10.04
N ARG A 137 -7.88 -8.78 -9.30
CA ARG A 137 -9.02 -8.89 -8.36
C ARG A 137 -10.34 -9.16 -9.07
N ALA A 138 -10.55 -8.55 -10.24
CA ALA A 138 -11.76 -8.75 -11.03
C ALA A 138 -11.83 -10.18 -11.60
N ILE A 139 -10.69 -10.76 -12.01
CA ILE A 139 -10.59 -12.16 -12.44
C ILE A 139 -10.83 -13.10 -11.24
N GLY A 140 -10.09 -12.89 -10.14
CA GLY A 140 -10.12 -13.77 -8.97
C GLY A 140 -11.30 -13.59 -8.01
N GLY A 141 -12.19 -12.62 -8.25
CA GLY A 141 -13.33 -12.34 -7.38
C GLY A 141 -12.97 -11.77 -6.01
N GLY A 142 -11.76 -11.20 -5.86
CA GLY A 142 -11.24 -10.66 -4.59
C GLY A 142 -11.93 -9.39 -4.08
N LEU A 143 -13.01 -8.94 -4.73
CA LEU A 143 -13.90 -7.87 -4.24
C LEU A 143 -15.00 -8.40 -3.30
N ARG A 144 -15.09 -9.71 -3.04
CA ARG A 144 -16.05 -10.30 -2.08
C ARG A 144 -15.80 -9.76 -0.67
N GLN A 145 -16.82 -9.17 -0.05
CA GLN A 145 -16.74 -8.55 1.29
C GLN A 145 -17.40 -9.37 2.41
N SER A 146 -18.03 -10.52 2.13
CA SER A 146 -18.71 -11.31 3.16
C SER A 146 -18.95 -12.77 2.76
N ASP A 147 -18.88 -13.65 3.77
CA ASP A 147 -19.07 -15.11 3.66
C ASP A 147 -20.53 -15.56 3.39
N GLU A 148 -21.49 -14.65 3.34
CA GLU A 148 -22.93 -14.97 3.15
C GLU A 148 -23.30 -15.40 1.69
N THR A 149 -22.33 -15.60 0.79
CA THR A 149 -22.57 -15.96 -0.62
C THR A 149 -21.49 -16.89 -1.21
N THR A 150 -21.18 -18.00 -0.55
CA THR A 150 -20.15 -18.95 -1.02
C THR A 150 -20.38 -19.49 -2.45
N ASP A 151 -21.62 -19.55 -2.93
CA ASP A 151 -21.97 -20.18 -4.22
C ASP A 151 -22.14 -19.21 -5.42
N LEU A 152 -21.92 -17.90 -5.25
CA LEU A 152 -22.05 -16.96 -6.36
C LEU A 152 -20.74 -16.82 -7.15
N PRO A 153 -20.78 -16.56 -8.47
CA PRO A 153 -19.59 -16.25 -9.26
C PRO A 153 -18.88 -14.97 -8.80
N PRO A 154 -17.57 -14.80 -9.11
CA PRO A 154 -16.85 -13.53 -8.96
C PRO A 154 -17.65 -12.32 -9.43
N ASN A 155 -17.53 -11.19 -8.72
CA ASN A 155 -18.18 -9.91 -9.04
C ASN A 155 -19.71 -9.91 -8.94
N ILE A 156 -20.34 -10.99 -8.45
CA ILE A 156 -21.77 -11.06 -8.16
C ILE A 156 -21.97 -11.26 -6.66
N TYR A 157 -22.89 -10.50 -6.06
CA TYR A 157 -23.21 -10.58 -4.64
C TYR A 157 -24.72 -10.47 -4.41
N LYS A 158 -25.20 -11.14 -3.36
CA LYS A 158 -26.59 -11.07 -2.92
C LYS A 158 -26.72 -9.99 -1.85
N ARG A 159 -27.75 -9.16 -1.94
CA ARG A 159 -28.21 -8.28 -0.86
C ARG A 159 -29.68 -8.58 -0.56
N LYS A 160 -30.23 -7.98 0.50
CA LYS A 160 -31.61 -8.18 0.97
C LYS A 160 -32.67 -8.21 -0.14
N ASN A 161 -32.49 -7.41 -1.20
CA ASN A 161 -33.51 -7.19 -2.23
C ASN A 161 -33.18 -7.80 -3.61
N GLY A 162 -32.09 -8.57 -3.75
CA GLY A 162 -31.74 -9.22 -5.02
C GLY A 162 -30.24 -9.40 -5.26
N LEU A 163 -29.89 -9.63 -6.52
CA LEU A 163 -28.50 -9.80 -6.96
C LEU A 163 -27.93 -8.50 -7.50
N PHE A 164 -26.63 -8.35 -7.34
CA PHE A 164 -25.88 -7.20 -7.81
C PHE A 164 -24.58 -7.68 -8.44
N ALA A 165 -24.19 -7.03 -9.53
CA ALA A 165 -22.89 -7.24 -10.14
C ALA A 165 -22.05 -5.96 -10.00
N GLN A 166 -20.75 -6.11 -9.72
CA GLN A 166 -19.81 -5.00 -9.60
C GLN A 166 -18.42 -5.40 -10.08
N ILE A 167 -17.84 -4.61 -10.97
CA ILE A 167 -16.49 -4.79 -11.49
C ILE A 167 -15.79 -3.44 -11.60
N LYS A 168 -14.48 -3.41 -11.35
CA LYS A 168 -13.67 -2.20 -11.47
C LYS A 168 -12.64 -2.38 -12.57
N ILE A 169 -12.76 -1.60 -13.66
CA ILE A 169 -11.89 -1.62 -14.84
C ILE A 169 -11.36 -0.21 -15.05
N ASP A 170 -10.07 -0.05 -15.30
CA ASP A 170 -9.42 1.25 -15.53
C ASP A 170 -9.76 2.33 -14.49
N SER A 171 -9.81 1.91 -13.23
CA SER A 171 -10.21 2.74 -12.08
C SER A 171 -11.67 3.20 -12.05
N ILE A 172 -12.48 2.85 -13.05
CA ILE A 172 -13.93 3.10 -13.12
C ILE A 172 -14.68 1.92 -12.49
N LEU A 173 -15.65 2.24 -11.62
CA LEU A 173 -16.49 1.24 -10.95
C LEU A 173 -17.81 1.06 -11.70
N TYR A 174 -17.98 -0.09 -12.33
CA TYR A 174 -19.23 -0.49 -12.96
C TYR A 174 -20.06 -1.30 -11.97
N ASN A 175 -21.34 -0.97 -11.85
CA ASN A 175 -22.25 -1.71 -11.00
C ASN A 175 -23.64 -1.80 -11.63
N LYS A 176 -24.36 -2.90 -11.37
CA LYS A 176 -25.74 -3.10 -11.81
C LYS A 176 -26.51 -3.95 -10.82
N ALA A 177 -27.76 -3.57 -10.57
CA ALA A 177 -28.67 -4.29 -9.68
C ALA A 177 -29.69 -5.10 -10.50
N PHE A 178 -30.02 -6.30 -10.01
CA PHE A 178 -30.97 -7.25 -10.59
C PHE A 178 -32.07 -7.54 -9.56
N LEU A 179 -33.03 -6.61 -9.47
CA LEU A 179 -34.05 -6.55 -8.40
C LEU A 179 -35.47 -6.92 -8.86
N SER A 180 -35.62 -7.35 -10.11
CA SER A 180 -36.93 -7.67 -10.69
C SER A 180 -37.67 -8.72 -9.86
N SER A 181 -38.88 -8.40 -9.41
CA SER A 181 -39.76 -9.35 -8.72
C SER A 181 -40.33 -10.42 -9.64
N LYS A 182 -40.28 -10.21 -10.96
CA LYS A 182 -40.73 -11.17 -11.98
C LYS A 182 -39.70 -12.24 -12.28
N ASP A 183 -38.43 -11.99 -11.99
CA ASP A 183 -37.33 -12.92 -12.27
C ASP A 183 -37.02 -13.79 -11.05
N THR A 184 -36.81 -15.08 -11.28
CA THR A 184 -36.26 -15.99 -10.28
C THR A 184 -34.80 -15.65 -9.95
N ASP A 185 -34.27 -16.14 -8.84
CA ASP A 185 -32.87 -15.93 -8.47
C ASP A 185 -31.90 -16.49 -9.53
N ILE A 186 -32.26 -17.60 -10.18
CA ILE A 186 -31.50 -18.19 -11.29
C ILE A 186 -31.50 -17.25 -12.52
N GLN A 187 -32.66 -16.69 -12.88
CA GLN A 187 -32.76 -15.74 -14.00
C GLN A 187 -31.99 -14.44 -13.71
N LYS A 188 -32.02 -13.94 -12.47
CA LYS A 188 -31.21 -12.80 -12.05
C LYS A 188 -29.72 -13.10 -12.15
N LEU A 189 -29.32 -14.32 -11.78
CA LEU A 189 -27.93 -14.76 -11.85
C LEU A 189 -27.43 -14.81 -13.30
N GLU A 190 -28.21 -15.39 -14.22
CA GLU A 190 -27.85 -15.43 -15.65
C GLU A 190 -27.75 -14.02 -16.25
N LYS A 191 -28.71 -13.13 -15.94
CA LYS A 191 -28.63 -11.72 -16.36
C LYS A 191 -27.38 -11.00 -15.82
N ALA A 192 -26.99 -11.31 -14.58
CA ALA A 192 -25.78 -10.76 -13.98
C ALA A 192 -24.50 -11.27 -14.65
N LYS A 193 -24.43 -12.57 -14.98
CA LYS A 193 -23.31 -13.17 -15.73
C LYS A 193 -23.17 -12.55 -17.12
N LEU A 194 -24.28 -12.46 -17.88
CA LEU A 194 -24.29 -11.86 -19.21
C LEU A 194 -23.84 -10.40 -19.18
N TRP A 195 -24.33 -9.63 -18.21
CA TRP A 195 -23.90 -8.24 -18.05
C TRP A 195 -22.40 -8.13 -17.73
N LEU A 196 -21.87 -8.98 -16.86
CA LEU A 196 -20.42 -8.99 -16.58
C LEU A 196 -19.59 -9.42 -17.79
N ALA A 197 -20.05 -10.39 -18.58
CA ALA A 197 -19.39 -10.81 -19.80
C ALA A 197 -19.32 -9.65 -20.82
N GLN A 198 -20.44 -8.95 -21.02
CA GLN A 198 -20.48 -7.78 -21.90
C GLN A 198 -19.52 -6.68 -21.43
N ILE A 199 -19.53 -6.34 -20.14
CA ILE A 199 -18.60 -5.31 -19.61
C ILE A 199 -17.13 -5.71 -19.78
N LYS A 200 -16.80 -7.01 -19.70
CA LYS A 200 -15.43 -7.48 -19.94
C LYS A 200 -15.05 -7.40 -21.43
N GLU A 201 -15.98 -7.75 -22.31
CA GLU A 201 -15.82 -7.70 -23.77
C GLU A 201 -15.68 -6.25 -24.26
N ASP A 202 -16.56 -5.34 -23.83
CA ASP A 202 -16.55 -3.92 -24.19
C ASP A 202 -15.23 -3.22 -23.84
N HIS A 203 -14.56 -3.71 -22.79
CA HIS A 203 -13.29 -3.16 -22.31
C HIS A 203 -12.06 -3.96 -22.76
N ASN A 204 -12.22 -4.94 -23.65
CA ASN A 204 -11.13 -5.67 -24.31
C ASN A 204 -10.11 -6.30 -23.34
N GLU A 205 -10.49 -6.56 -22.08
CA GLU A 205 -9.51 -6.70 -20.99
C GLU A 205 -9.54 -8.02 -20.22
N ILE A 206 -10.41 -8.97 -20.54
CA ILE A 206 -10.36 -10.29 -19.91
C ILE A 206 -10.83 -11.34 -20.93
N GLU A 207 -9.89 -11.97 -21.65
CA GLU A 207 -10.13 -13.34 -22.13
C GLU A 207 -10.45 -14.20 -20.89
N ILE A 208 -11.60 -14.88 -20.94
CA ILE A 208 -12.06 -15.80 -19.89
C ILE A 208 -11.22 -17.07 -19.94
#